data_AF-A0A967DM85-F1
#
_entry.id   AF-A0A967DM85-F1
#
_cell.length_a   1.000
_cell.length_b   1.000
_cell.length_c   1.000
_cell.angle_alpha   90.00
_cell.angle_beta   90.00
_cell.angle_gamma   90.00
#
_symmetry.space_group_name_H-M   'P 1'
#
loop_
_entity.id
_entity.type
_entity.pdbx_description
1 polymer ?
#
loop_
_entity_poly.entity_id
_entity_poly.type
_entity_poly.pdbx_seq_one_letter_code
_entity_poly.pdbx_strand_id
1 'polypeptide(L)' 'LDGDLYESTKVCLENLFFRIVPGGCLILDDYPLPGSRKALDEFFRDMGIDLKPIIECDTGAAYFQV' A
#
# COMPACT_ATOMS: atom_id res chain seq x y z
N LEU A 1 3.70 3.59 4.70
CA LEU A 1 4.84 3.43 3.78
C LEU A 1 5.05 4.77 3.14
N ASP A 2 6.25 5.30 3.31
CA ASP A 2 6.67 6.64 2.93
C ASP A 2 8.14 6.48 2.53
N GLY A 3 8.35 6.23 1.24
CA GLY A 3 9.64 5.80 0.70
C GLY A 3 9.77 6.02 -0.80
N ASP A 4 8.81 6.74 -1.39
CA ASP A 4 8.67 7.29 -2.75
C ASP A 4 8.70 6.31 -3.93
N LEU A 5 9.60 5.33 -3.86
CA LEU A 5 9.99 4.48 -4.96
C LEU A 5 9.20 3.17 -4.96
N TYR A 6 9.12 2.58 -6.16
CA TYR A 6 8.54 1.25 -6.36
C TYR A 6 9.26 0.20 -5.51
N GLU A 7 10.59 0.17 -5.57
CA GLU A 7 11.42 -0.80 -4.85
C GLU A 7 11.27 -0.66 -3.33
N SER A 8 11.29 0.58 -2.81
CA SER A 8 11.08 0.85 -1.37
C SER A 8 9.74 0.33 -0.89
N THR A 9 8.66 0.65 -1.62
CA THR A 9 7.30 0.24 -1.28
C THR A 9 7.14 -1.28 -1.37
N LYS A 10 7.66 -1.89 -2.43
CA LYS A 10 7.61 -3.34 -2.66
C LYS A 10 8.29 -4.12 -1.54
N VAL A 11 9.52 -3.74 -1.16
CA VAL A 11 10.27 -4.41 -0.09
C VAL A 11 9.49 -4.36 1.23
N CYS A 12 8.88 -3.22 1.56
CA CYS A 12 8.05 -3.10 2.75
C CYS A 12 6.81 -4.01 2.69
N LEU A 13 6.09 -4.03 1.56
CA LEU A 13 4.90 -4.89 1.40
C LEU A 13 5.26 -6.37 1.56
N GLU A 14 6.28 -6.86 0.84
CA GLU A 14 6.69 -8.26 0.87
C GLU A 14 7.12 -8.75 2.27
N ASN A 15 7.75 -7.87 3.07
CA ASN A 15 8.33 -8.27 4.36
C ASN A 15 7.45 -7.95 5.58
N LEU A 16 6.57 -6.94 5.48
CA LEU A 16 5.83 -6.41 6.61
C LEU A 16 4.32 -6.63 6.52
N PHE A 17 3.75 -6.74 5.31
CA PHE A 17 2.30 -6.78 5.14
C PHE A 17 1.65 -7.93 5.92
N PHE A 18 2.21 -9.14 5.84
CA PHE A 18 1.68 -10.31 6.54
C PHE A 18 1.83 -10.26 8.08
N ARG A 19 2.48 -9.23 8.61
CA ARG A 19 2.58 -8.99 10.06
C ARG A 19 1.48 -8.04 10.55
N ILE A 20 0.70 -7.44 9.66
CA ILE A 20 -0.47 -6.64 10.03
C ILE A 20 -1.52 -7.58 10.61
N VAL A 21 -1.98 -7.28 11.82
CA VAL A 21 -3.02 -8.06 12.49
C VAL A 21 -4.38 -7.86 11.79
N PRO A 22 -5.31 -8.82 11.88
CA PRO A 22 -6.66 -8.65 11.33
C PRO A 22 -7.35 -7.37 11.86
N GLY A 23 -7.90 -6.56 10.96
CA GLY A 23 -8.49 -5.27 11.28
C GLY A 23 -7.48 -4.13 11.42
N GLY A 24 -6.19 -4.41 11.18
CA GLY A 24 -5.12 -3.43 11.14
C GLY A 24 -5.17 -2.55 9.90
N CYS A 25 -4.12 -1.75 9.71
CA CYS A 25 -4.08 -0.79 8.61
C CYS A 25 -2.76 -0.79 7.87
N LEU A 26 -2.87 -0.52 6.57
CA LEU A 26 -1.78 -0.11 5.70
C LEU A 26 -2.04 1.33 5.29
N ILE A 27 -1.09 2.21 5.58
CA ILE A 27 -1.10 3.59 5.11
C ILE A 27 0.00 3.71 4.05
N LEU A 28 -0.32 4.29 2.90
CA LEU A 28 0.64 4.65 1.86
C LEU A 28 0.65 6.18 1.74
N ASP A 29 1.71 6.83 2.20
CA ASP A 29 1.83 8.30 2.12
C ASP A 29 2.00 8.72 0.65
N ASP A 30 2.83 7.99 -0.07
CA ASP A 30 3.16 8.24 -1.49
C ASP A 30 2.18 7.63 -2.48
N TYR A 31 0.93 7.36 -2.09
CA TYR A 31 -0.07 6.75 -2.99
C TYR A 31 -0.28 7.44 -4.36
N PRO A 32 -0.10 8.76 -4.52
CA PRO A 32 -0.22 9.41 -5.83
C PRO A 32 1.00 9.15 -6.72
N LEU A 33 2.14 8.75 -6.14
CA LEU A 33 3.35 8.48 -6.90
C LEU A 33 3.19 7.15 -7.66
N PRO A 34 3.55 7.12 -8.96
CA PRO A 34 3.30 5.96 -9.81
C PRO A 34 4.10 4.72 -9.37
N GLY A 35 5.28 4.91 -8.77
CA GLY A 35 6.09 3.81 -8.23
C GLY A 35 5.39 3.10 -7.08
N SER A 36 5.00 3.85 -6.05
CA SER A 36 4.31 3.35 -4.86
C SER A 36 2.96 2.71 -5.20
N ARG A 37 2.17 3.37 -6.05
CA ARG A 37 0.88 2.82 -6.50
C ARG A 37 1.05 1.52 -7.27
N LYS A 38 2.00 1.46 -8.21
CA LYS A 38 2.26 0.24 -8.99
C LYS A 38 2.70 -0.92 -8.11
N ALA A 39 3.55 -0.67 -7.12
CA ALA A 39 3.99 -1.71 -6.17
C ALA A 39 2.81 -2.29 -5.38
N LEU A 40 1.90 -1.42 -4.91
CA LEU A 40 0.68 -1.84 -4.23
C LEU A 40 -0.23 -2.68 -5.15
N ASP A 41 -0.50 -2.17 -6.36
CA ASP A 41 -1.43 -2.79 -7.31
C ASP A 41 -0.95 -4.17 -7.77
N GLU A 42 0.36 -4.35 -7.98
CA GLU A 42 0.94 -5.65 -8.34
C GLU A 42 0.88 -6.62 -7.16
N PHE A 43 1.26 -6.16 -5.96
CA PHE A 43 1.27 -6.99 -4.75
C PHE A 43 -0.11 -7.60 -4.45
N PHE A 44 -1.19 -6.82 -4.52
CA PHE A 44 -2.54 -7.33 -4.26
C PHE A 44 -3.13 -8.12 -5.43
N ARG A 45 -2.76 -7.79 -6.67
CA ARG A 45 -3.16 -8.56 -7.85
C ARG A 45 -2.62 -9.98 -7.82
N ASP A 46 -1.37 -10.15 -7.40
CA ASP A 46 -0.76 -11.49 -7.25
C ASP A 46 -1.43 -12.32 -6.16
N MET A 47 -2.07 -11.66 -5.17
CA MET A 47 -2.90 -12.31 -4.15
C MET A 47 -4.35 -12.53 -4.58
N GLY A 48 -4.78 -12.00 -5.73
CA GLY A 48 -6.17 -12.02 -6.17
C GLY A 48 -7.10 -11.15 -5.31
N ILE A 49 -6.57 -10.10 -4.67
CA ILE A 49 -7.32 -9.19 -3.80
C ILE A 49 -7.54 -7.85 -4.54
N ASP A 50 -8.79 -7.40 -4.62
CA ASP A 50 -9.12 -6.04 -5.06
C ASP A 50 -9.16 -5.12 -3.83
N LEU A 51 -8.00 -4.57 -3.46
CA LEU A 51 -7.87 -3.70 -2.29
C LEU A 51 -8.22 -2.25 -2.67
N LYS A 52 -9.20 -1.67 -1.98
CA LYS A 52 -9.63 -0.28 -2.19
C LYS A 52 -9.30 0.59 -0.99
N PRO A 53 -8.85 1.84 -1.20
CA PRO A 53 -8.64 2.76 -0.11
C PRO A 53 -9.99 3.11 0.52
N ILE A 54 -10.00 3.18 1.86
CA ILE A 54 -11.17 3.67 2.61
C ILE A 54 -11.14 5.20 2.68
N ILE A 55 -9.93 5.77 2.70
CA ILE A 55 -9.71 7.21 2.68
C ILE A 55 -8.57 7.48 1.70
N GLU A 56 -8.83 8.35 0.74
CA GLU A 56 -7.78 9.08 0.01
C GLU A 56 -7.74 10.49 0.59
N CYS A 57 -6.64 10.84 1.25
CA CYS A 57 -6.45 12.16 1.82
C CYS A 57 -6.14 13.17 0.71
N ASP A 58 -6.66 14.39 0.86
CA ASP A 58 -6.43 15.49 -0.07
C ASP A 58 -4.93 15.81 -0.27
N THR A 59 -4.09 15.43 0.70
CA THR A 59 -2.63 15.62 0.68
C THR A 59 -1.86 14.51 -0.05
N GLY A 60 -2.53 13.45 -0.48
CA GLY A 60 -1.94 12.37 -1.29
C GLY A 60 -1.98 10.99 -0.65
N ALA A 61 -1.91 10.89 0.67
CA ALA A 61 -1.88 9.60 1.36
C ALA A 61 -3.16 8.79 1.19
N ALA A 62 -3.05 7.46 1.14
CA ALA A 62 -4.19 6.54 1.15
C ALA A 62 -4.14 5.57 2.33
N TYR A 63 -5.31 5.32 2.90
CA TYR A 63 -5.51 4.39 4.01
C TYR A 63 -6.30 3.17 3.55
N PHE A 64 -5.82 1.99 3.93
CA PHE A 64 -6.43 0.70 3.66
C PHE A 64 -6.60 -0.07 4.98
N GLN A 65 -7.77 -0.66 5.19
CA GLN A 65 -7.96 -1.64 6.26
C GLN A 65 -7.66 -3.03 5.71
N VAL A 66 -6.95 -3.82 6.53
CA VAL A 66 -6.45 -5.16 6.17
C VAL A 66 -7.07 -6.22 7.08
#